data_AF-G6C7G4-F1
#
_entry.id   AF-G6C7G4-F1
#
_cell.length_a   1.000
_cell.length_b   1.000
_cell.length_c   1.000
_cell.angle_alpha   90.00
_cell.angle_beta   90.00
_cell.angle_gamma   90.00
#
_symmetry.space_group_name_H-M   'P 1'
#
loop_
_entity.id
_entity.type
_entity.pdbx_description
1 polymer ?
#
loop_
_entity_poly.entity_id
_entity_poly.type
_entity_poly.pdbx_seq_one_letter_code
_entity_poly.pdbx_strand_id
1 'polypeptide(L)' 'MKSDQTIIRKNLMEQLNFITNLLGIKDKNIIILDVLDAGTHKEIMAKLDYPALCQL' A
#
# COMPACT_ATOMS: atom_id res chain seq x y z
N MET A 1 14.10 5.17 -21.39
CA MET A 1 12.67 5.14 -20.99
C MET A 1 12.60 5.16 -19.48
N LYS A 2 11.82 6.05 -18.86
CA LYS A 2 11.44 5.86 -17.45
C LYS A 2 10.73 4.51 -17.40
N SER A 3 11.30 3.53 -16.69
CA SER A 3 10.80 2.16 -16.76
C SER A 3 9.33 2.13 -16.33
N ASP A 4 8.53 1.33 -17.00
CA ASP A 4 7.10 1.20 -16.69
C ASP A 4 6.88 0.82 -15.22
N GLN A 5 7.84 0.13 -14.60
CA GLN A 5 7.88 -0.13 -13.15
C GLN A 5 7.85 1.13 -12.28
N THR A 6 8.53 2.21 -12.69
CA THR A 6 8.53 3.49 -11.95
C THR A 6 7.17 4.16 -12.03
N ILE A 7 6.50 4.04 -13.20
CA ILE A 7 5.16 4.58 -13.44
C ILE A 7 4.11 3.78 -12.66
N ILE A 8 4.22 2.44 -12.66
CA ILE A 8 3.35 1.52 -11.91
C ILE A 8 3.46 1.79 -10.40
N ARG A 9 4.69 1.91 -9.86
CA ARG A 9 4.89 2.25 -8.43
C ARG A 9 4.26 3.58 -8.05
N LYS A 10 4.39 4.61 -8.90
CA LYS A 10 3.81 5.92 -8.61
C LYS A 10 2.28 5.86 -8.56
N ASN A 11 1.65 5.22 -9.54
CA ASN A 11 0.19 5.08 -9.59
C ASN A 11 -0.35 4.27 -8.40
N LEU A 12 0.35 3.21 -8.01
CA LEU A 12 0.02 2.42 -6.82
C LEU A 12 0.07 3.25 -5.53
N MET A 13 1.12 4.05 -5.34
CA MET A 13 1.25 4.90 -4.15
C MET A 13 0.16 5.98 -4.08
N GLU A 14 -0.28 6.52 -5.22
CA GLU A 14 -1.40 7.47 -5.29
C GLU A 14 -2.73 6.79 -4.93
N GLN A 15 -3.00 5.59 -5.43
CA GLN A 15 -4.20 4.81 -5.10
C GLN A 15 -4.23 4.38 -3.63
N LEU A 16 -3.09 3.93 -3.09
CA LEU A 16 -2.99 3.59 -1.68
C LEU A 16 -3.27 4.83 -0.82
N ASN A 17 -2.64 5.97 -1.13
CA ASN A 17 -2.86 7.22 -0.41
C ASN A 17 -4.34 7.66 -0.46
N PHE A 18 -5.01 7.46 -1.60
CA PHE A 18 -6.44 7.72 -1.74
C PHE A 18 -7.28 6.82 -0.82
N ILE A 19 -7.04 5.50 -0.81
CA ILE A 19 -7.74 4.54 0.04
C ILE A 19 -7.50 4.82 1.52
N THR A 20 -6.25 5.09 1.92
CA THR A 20 -5.91 5.40 3.32
C THR A 20 -6.53 6.72 3.78
N ASN A 21 -6.63 7.72 2.90
CA ASN A 21 -7.31 8.98 3.23
C ASN A 21 -8.83 8.78 3.32
N LEU A 22 -9.42 8.00 2.41
CA LEU A 22 -10.85 7.71 2.41
C LEU A 22 -11.29 6.97 3.68
N LEU A 23 -10.49 6.01 4.12
CA LEU A 23 -10.75 5.24 5.34
C LEU A 23 -10.33 5.97 6.62
N GLY A 24 -9.67 7.14 6.51
CA GLY A 24 -9.09 7.85 7.65
C GLY A 24 -7.88 7.15 8.29
N ILE A 25 -7.35 6.11 7.64
CA ILE A 25 -6.26 5.24 8.10
C ILE A 25 -4.95 5.70 7.45
N LYS A 26 -4.60 6.99 7.57
CA LYS A 26 -3.28 7.48 7.15
C LYS A 26 -2.23 6.99 8.14
N ASP A 27 -1.98 5.70 8.12
CA ASP A 27 -1.18 5.01 9.10
C ASP A 27 0.19 4.68 8.52
N LYS A 28 1.23 5.22 9.14
CA LYS A 28 2.63 4.95 8.79
C LYS A 28 3.01 3.50 9.06
N ASN A 29 2.20 2.75 9.81
CA ASN A 29 2.45 1.37 10.15
C ASN A 29 1.93 0.39 9.07
N ILE A 30 1.20 0.85 8.05
CA ILE A 30 0.83 -0.01 6.92
C ILE A 30 2.01 -0.13 5.95
N ILE A 31 2.58 -1.32 5.84
CA ILE A 31 3.71 -1.64 4.95
C ILE A 31 3.18 -2.53 3.83
N ILE A 32 3.19 -2.05 2.59
CA ILE A 32 2.91 -2.88 1.41
C ILE A 32 4.08 -3.86 1.21
N LEU A 33 3.75 -5.15 1.13
CA LEU A 33 4.68 -6.23 0.88
C LEU A 33 4.76 -6.57 -0.59
N ASP A 34 3.61 -6.67 -1.26
CA ASP A 34 3.56 -7.01 -2.68
C ASP A 34 2.29 -6.50 -3.35
N VAL A 35 2.33 -6.41 -4.69
CA VAL A 35 1.21 -6.02 -5.53
C VAL A 35 1.12 -6.93 -6.74
N LEU A 36 0.01 -7.63 -6.86
CA LEU A 36 -0.32 -8.47 -7.99
C LEU A 36 -1.26 -7.71 -8.94
N ASP A 37 -0.93 -7.69 -10.22
CA ASP A 37 -1.80 -7.15 -11.27
C ASP A 37 -2.52 -8.30 -11.98
N ALA A 38 -3.81 -8.48 -11.68
CA ALA A 38 -4.65 -9.49 -12.33
C ALA A 38 -5.29 -8.95 -13.64
N GLY A 39 -4.89 -7.77 -14.11
CA GLY A 39 -5.40 -7.11 -15.31
C GLY A 39 -6.75 -6.42 -15.08
N THR A 40 -7.73 -7.12 -14.50
CA THR A 40 -9.06 -6.55 -14.17
C THR A 40 -9.10 -5.84 -12.83
N HIS A 41 -8.21 -6.23 -11.92
CA HIS A 41 -8.05 -5.63 -10.60
C HIS A 41 -6.60 -5.81 -10.13
N LYS A 42 -6.24 -5.06 -9.09
CA LYS A 42 -4.94 -5.16 -8.42
C LYS A 42 -5.17 -5.64 -7.00
N GLU A 43 -4.41 -6.64 -6.60
CA GLU A 43 -4.39 -7.11 -5.22
C GLU A 43 -3.15 -6.56 -4.53
N ILE A 44 -3.31 -6.06 -3.31
CA ILE A 44 -2.22 -5.50 -2.51
C ILE A 44 -2.12 -6.33 -1.23
N MET A 45 -0.98 -6.97 -1.02
CA MET A 45 -0.67 -7.59 0.26
C MET A 45 0.08 -6.58 1.13
N ALA A 46 -0.45 -6.29 2.33
CA ALA A 46 0.16 -5.37 3.27
C ALA A 46 0.16 -5.97 4.68
N LYS A 47 1.15 -5.57 5.48
CA LYS A 47 1.18 -5.85 6.92
C LYS A 47 0.96 -4.55 7.71
N LEU A 48 0.43 -4.72 8.91
CA LEU A 48 0.28 -3.66 9.88
C LEU A 48 1.39 -3.80 10.92
N ASP A 49 2.34 -2.87 10.92
CA ASP A 49 3.54 -2.86 11.75
C ASP A 49 3.31 -2.07 13.04
N TYR A 50 2.23 -2.38 13.75
CA TYR A 50 2.02 -1.83 15.10
C TYR A 50 2.88 -2.59 16.10
N PRO A 51 3.64 -1.91 16.97
CA PRO A 51 4.21 -2.56 18.14
C PRO A 51 3.06 -3.16 18.96
N ALA A 52 3.20 -4.44 19.32
CA ALA A 52 2.19 -5.10 20.13
C ALA A 52 2.00 -4.32 21.43
N LEU A 53 0.79 -3.83 21.67
CA LEU A 53 0.41 -3.05 22.87
C LEU A 53 0.63 -3.83 24.18
N CYS A 54 0.84 -5.15 24.12
CA CYS A 54 1.25 -5.97 25.26
C CYS A 54 2.77 -5.95 25.46
N GLN A 55 3.28 -4.82 25.96
CA GLN A 55 4.45 -4.80 26.84
C GLN A 55 4.02 -4.04 28.10
N LEU A 56 3.24 -4.73 28.95
CA LEU A 56 3.02 -4.36 30.35
C LEU A 56 4.13 -4.98 31.20
#